data_AF-A0A7X1CPA9-F1
#
_entry.id   AF-A0A7X1CPA9-F1
#
_cell.length_a   1.000
_cell.length_b   1.000
_cell.length_c   1.000
_cell.angle_alpha   90.00
_cell.angle_beta   90.00
_cell.angle_gamma   90.00
#
_symmetry.space_group_name_H-M   'P 1'
#
loop_
_entity.id
_entity.type
_entity.pdbx_description
1 polymer ?
#
loop_
_entity_poly.entity_id
_entity_poly.type
_entity_poly.pdbx_seq_one_letter_code
_entity_poly.pdbx_strand_id
1 'polypeptide(L)'
;MWQLIWKDVMIQRGSIIWRAILLIFIVIFGVSIEMPAFIFLLLGTLIAGGSVIARSISRDEGNHTLLFLTSLPVSRKDIVMARYIGTLIVMLVTMVFLYVITSIVMWTWIPIEDFFVSMGTALVIVLGVTTLLFPIYYWFGYDLMRYGGIA
;
A
#
# COMPACT_ATOMS: atom_id res chain seq x y z
N MET A 1 3.63 -19.75 -4.03
CA MET A 1 3.45 -18.44 -3.37
C MET A 1 4.46 -17.39 -3.83
N TRP A 2 5.77 -17.67 -3.84
CA TRP A 2 6.82 -16.70 -4.23
C TRP A 2 6.65 -16.09 -5.63
N GLN A 3 6.24 -16.89 -6.62
CA GLN A 3 5.97 -16.42 -7.99
C GLN A 3 4.80 -15.43 -8.08
N LEU A 4 3.81 -15.54 -7.19
CA LEU A 4 2.68 -14.60 -7.11
C LEU A 4 3.13 -13.26 -6.53
N ILE A 5 3.96 -13.29 -5.48
CA ILE A 5 4.54 -12.10 -4.87
C ILE A 5 5.41 -11.34 -5.89
N TRP A 6 6.26 -12.05 -6.63
CA TRP A 6 7.08 -11.45 -7.69
C TRP A 6 6.26 -10.83 -8.81
N LYS A 7 5.15 -11.48 -9.21
CA LYS A 7 4.22 -10.93 -10.17
C LYS A 7 3.62 -9.61 -9.68
N ASP A 8 3.18 -9.56 -8.42
CA ASP A 8 2.57 -8.36 -7.83
C ASP A 8 3.58 -7.20 -7.72
N VAL A 9 4.84 -7.49 -7.36
CA VAL A 9 5.94 -6.50 -7.35
C VAL A 9 6.22 -5.99 -8.77
N MET A 10 6.30 -6.88 -9.78
CA MET A 10 6.51 -6.47 -11.18
C MET A 10 5.35 -5.66 -11.73
N ILE A 11 4.12 -5.89 -11.28
CA ILE A 11 2.96 -5.09 -11.71
C ILE A 11 3.00 -3.69 -11.10
N GLN A 12 3.52 -3.55 -9.87
CA GLN A 12 3.65 -2.24 -9.21
C GLN A 12 4.74 -1.35 -9.83
N ARG A 13 5.74 -1.90 -10.52
CA ARG A 13 6.91 -1.16 -11.02
C ARG A 13 6.58 0.09 -11.85
N GLY A 14 5.57 0.02 -12.71
CA GLY A 14 5.17 1.15 -13.56
C GLY A 14 4.56 2.34 -12.80
N SER A 15 4.20 2.13 -11.53
CA SER A 15 3.61 3.15 -10.67
C SER A 15 4.55 3.66 -9.58
N ILE A 16 5.77 3.11 -9.47
CA ILE A 16 6.73 3.48 -8.42
C ILE A 16 7.16 4.94 -8.58
N ILE A 17 7.46 5.38 -9.81
CA ILE A 17 7.91 6.75 -10.08
C ILE A 17 6.86 7.77 -9.67
N TRP A 18 5.60 7.54 -10.05
CA TRP A 18 4.50 8.45 -9.67
C TRP A 18 4.30 8.52 -8.15
N ARG A 19 4.40 7.39 -7.46
CA ARG A 19 4.34 7.36 -5.99
C ARG A 19 5.50 8.09 -5.36
N ALA A 20 6.72 7.90 -5.85
CA ALA A 20 7.91 8.58 -5.34
C ALA A 20 7.77 10.10 -5.47
N ILE A 21 7.28 10.59 -6.62
CA ILE A 21 7.01 12.02 -6.84
C ILE A 21 5.98 12.55 -5.83
N LEU A 22 4.87 11.83 -5.63
CA LEU A 22 3.85 12.23 -4.65
C LEU A 22 4.39 12.26 -3.22
N LEU A 23 5.21 11.28 -2.83
CA LEU A 23 5.80 11.22 -1.49
C LEU A 23 6.78 12.37 -1.26
N ILE A 24 7.62 12.67 -2.25
CA ILE A 24 8.53 13.82 -2.20
C ILE A 24 7.74 15.12 -2.07
N PHE A 25 6.66 15.28 -2.84
CA PHE A 25 5.79 16.45 -2.74
C PHE A 25 5.19 16.62 -1.34
N ILE A 26 4.70 15.54 -0.73
CA ILE A 26 4.15 15.57 0.65
C ILE A 26 5.22 16.00 1.65
N VAL A 27 6.45 15.49 1.54
CA VAL A 27 7.53 15.88 2.44
C VAL A 27 7.90 17.35 2.29
N ILE A 28 8.10 17.84 1.06
CA ILE A 28 8.44 19.24 0.79
C ILE A 28 7.33 20.17 1.29
N PHE A 29 6.07 19.83 1.01
CA PHE A 29 4.94 20.63 1.43
C PHE A 29 4.81 20.64 2.96
N GLY A 30 4.93 19.47 3.62
CA GLY A 30 4.88 19.35 5.07
C GLY A 30 5.95 20.18 5.78
N VAL A 31 7.18 20.16 5.26
CA VAL A 31 8.28 20.99 5.79
C VAL A 31 8.00 22.48 5.57
N SER A 32 7.45 22.87 4.43
CA SER A 32 7.16 24.27 4.09
C SER A 32 6.10 24.92 5.00
N ILE A 33 5.19 24.12 5.56
CA ILE A 33 4.15 24.58 6.50
C ILE A 33 4.49 24.32 7.97
N GLU A 34 5.74 23.95 8.27
CA GLU A 34 6.23 23.65 9.62
C GLU A 34 5.40 22.56 10.33
N MET A 35 4.86 21.60 9.57
CA MET A 35 4.15 20.48 10.15
C MET A 35 5.09 19.59 11.00
N PRO A 36 4.63 19.08 12.16
CA PRO A 36 5.37 18.09 12.93
C PRO A 36 5.76 16.87 12.08
N ALA A 37 7.00 16.41 12.24
CA ALA A 37 7.58 15.32 11.45
C ALA A 37 6.72 14.05 11.44
N PHE A 38 6.19 13.69 12.60
CA PHE A 38 5.28 12.57 12.77
C PHE A 38 4.06 12.63 11.83
N ILE A 39 3.47 13.81 11.62
CA ILE A 39 2.19 13.94 10.89
C ILE A 39 2.36 13.67 9.40
N PHE A 40 3.35 14.28 8.74
CA PHE A 40 3.52 14.04 7.31
C PHE A 40 4.15 12.67 7.04
N LEU A 41 4.94 12.10 7.97
CA LEU A 41 5.42 10.71 7.88
C LEU A 41 4.23 9.73 7.92
N LEU A 42 3.31 9.93 8.86
CA LEU A 42 2.07 9.16 8.96
C LEU A 42 1.25 9.30 7.66
N LEU A 43 0.97 10.52 7.22
CA LEU A 43 0.17 10.79 6.02
C LEU A 43 0.80 10.18 4.77
N GLY A 44 2.10 10.37 4.56
CA GLY A 44 2.83 9.78 3.43
C GLY A 44 2.73 8.26 3.43
N THR A 45 2.86 7.63 4.61
CA THR A 45 2.78 6.17 4.73
C THR A 45 1.37 5.64 4.47
N LEU A 46 0.35 6.34 4.98
CA LEU A 46 -1.06 6.00 4.74
C LEU A 46 -1.46 6.15 3.28
N ILE A 47 -1.05 7.24 2.63
CA ILE A 47 -1.32 7.48 1.20
C ILE A 47 -0.63 6.41 0.36
N ALA A 48 0.63 6.09 0.67
CA ALA A 48 1.34 5.02 -0.02
C ALA A 48 0.68 3.66 0.17
N GLY A 49 0.42 3.24 1.42
CA GLY A 49 -0.22 1.96 1.74
C GLY A 49 -1.62 1.85 1.13
N GLY A 50 -2.44 2.89 1.26
CA GLY A 50 -3.78 2.96 0.66
C GLY A 50 -3.73 2.90 -0.87
N SER A 51 -2.81 3.62 -1.51
CA SER A 51 -2.64 3.58 -2.97
C SER A 51 -2.23 2.21 -3.51
N VAL A 52 -1.49 1.42 -2.73
CA VAL A 52 -1.12 0.03 -3.06
C VAL A 52 -2.34 -0.86 -3.05
N ILE A 53 -3.13 -0.78 -1.98
CA ILE A 53 -4.36 -1.56 -1.82
C ILE A 53 -5.36 -1.19 -2.93
N ALA A 54 -5.63 0.11 -3.11
CA ALA A 54 -6.57 0.59 -4.13
C ALA A 54 -6.16 0.18 -5.55
N ARG A 55 -4.88 0.32 -5.91
CA ARG A 55 -4.39 -0.11 -7.24
C ARG A 55 -4.38 -1.62 -7.43
N SER A 56 -4.18 -2.39 -6.35
CA SER A 56 -4.27 -3.85 -6.43
C SER A 56 -5.71 -4.27 -6.77
N ILE A 57 -6.69 -3.71 -6.07
CA ILE A 57 -8.12 -3.96 -6.29
C ILE A 57 -8.53 -3.50 -7.71
N SER A 58 -8.17 -2.28 -8.11
CA SER A 58 -8.57 -1.74 -9.41
C SER A 58 -7.97 -2.51 -10.59
N ARG A 59 -6.75 -3.03 -10.44
CA ARG A 59 -6.13 -3.88 -11.48
C ARG A 59 -6.67 -5.29 -11.49
N ASP A 60 -7.08 -5.83 -10.36
CA ASP A 60 -7.74 -7.13 -10.31
C ASP A 60 -9.06 -7.10 -11.07
N GLU A 61 -9.80 -6.01 -10.93
CA GLU A 61 -11.06 -5.76 -11.61
C GLU A 61 -10.85 -5.61 -13.13
N GLY A 62 -9.93 -4.74 -13.55
CA GLY A 62 -9.64 -4.50 -14.97
C GLY A 62 -9.03 -5.69 -15.72
N ASN A 63 -8.30 -6.59 -15.05
CA ASN A 63 -7.67 -7.76 -15.67
C ASN A 63 -8.41 -9.08 -15.42
N HIS A 64 -9.60 -9.04 -14.81
CA HIS A 64 -10.34 -10.23 -14.37
C HIS A 64 -9.46 -11.24 -13.60
N THR A 65 -8.58 -10.72 -12.75
CA THR A 65 -7.50 -11.51 -12.15
C THR A 65 -8.05 -12.62 -11.24
N LEU A 66 -9.23 -12.42 -10.64
CA LEU A 66 -9.93 -13.46 -9.88
C LEU A 66 -10.33 -14.65 -10.76
N LEU A 67 -10.79 -14.41 -11.99
CA LEU A 67 -11.18 -15.47 -12.95
C LEU A 67 -9.95 -16.28 -13.39
N PHE A 68 -8.82 -15.60 -13.60
CA PHE A 68 -7.52 -16.21 -13.87
C PHE A 68 -6.94 -16.95 -12.66
N LEU A 69 -7.16 -16.44 -11.45
CA LEU A 69 -6.71 -17.11 -10.22
C LEU A 69 -7.55 -18.36 -9.91
N THR A 70 -8.82 -18.40 -10.32
CA THR A 70 -9.67 -19.59 -10.19
C THR A 70 -9.33 -20.71 -11.18
N SER A 71 -8.65 -20.40 -12.29
CA SER A 71 -8.16 -21.43 -13.23
C SER A 71 -6.80 -22.01 -12.83
N LEU A 72 -6.11 -21.38 -11.88
CA LEU A 72 -4.85 -21.89 -11.32
C LEU A 72 -5.15 -22.86 -10.17
N PRO A 73 -4.40 -23.99 -10.04
CA PRO A 73 -4.53 -24.93 -8.92
C PRO A 73 -3.86 -24.35 -7.66
N VAL A 74 -4.30 -23.17 -7.23
CA VAL A 74 -3.76 -22.42 -6.08
C VAL A 74 -4.87 -22.24 -5.05
N SER A 75 -4.56 -22.50 -3.78
CA SER A 75 -5.55 -22.38 -2.73
C SER A 75 -5.91 -20.90 -2.48
N ARG A 76 -7.18 -20.60 -2.18
CA ARG A 76 -7.63 -19.23 -1.87
C ARG A 76 -6.88 -18.64 -0.67
N LYS A 77 -6.46 -19.47 0.28
CA LYS A 77 -5.66 -19.07 1.45
C LYS A 77 -4.30 -18.51 1.03
N ASP A 78 -3.65 -19.13 0.05
CA ASP A 78 -2.34 -18.70 -0.44
C ASP A 78 -2.39 -17.36 -1.15
N ILE A 79 -3.50 -17.08 -1.85
CA ILE A 79 -3.74 -15.79 -2.52
C ILE A 79 -3.88 -14.68 -1.48
N VAL A 80 -4.66 -14.91 -0.43
CA VAL A 80 -4.87 -13.95 0.64
C VAL A 80 -3.57 -13.70 1.42
N MET A 81 -2.82 -14.75 1.77
CA MET A 81 -1.50 -14.60 2.41
C MET A 81 -0.52 -13.81 1.56
N ALA A 82 -0.45 -14.08 0.24
CA ALA A 82 0.43 -13.35 -0.65
C ALA A 82 0.11 -11.85 -0.67
N ARG A 83 -1.16 -11.47 -0.55
CA ARG A 83 -1.58 -10.06 -0.48
C ARG A 83 -1.15 -9.39 0.81
N TYR A 84 -1.36 -10.02 1.96
CA TYR A 84 -0.91 -9.48 3.24
C TYR A 84 0.61 -9.29 3.28
N ILE A 85 1.37 -10.27 2.77
CA ILE A 85 2.83 -10.18 2.71
C ILE A 85 3.26 -9.08 1.72
N GLY A 86 2.60 -8.97 0.57
CA GLY A 86 2.87 -7.94 -0.43
C GLY A 86 2.63 -6.52 0.10
N THR A 87 1.51 -6.28 0.80
CA THR A 87 1.24 -4.97 1.41
C THR A 87 2.24 -4.62 2.49
N LEU A 88 2.63 -5.58 3.35
CA LEU A 88 3.65 -5.38 4.38
C LEU A 88 5.01 -4.99 3.78
N ILE A 89 5.48 -5.69 2.75
CA ILE A 89 6.76 -5.38 2.11
C ILE A 89 6.76 -3.96 1.53
N VAL A 90 5.72 -3.59 0.79
CA VAL A 90 5.66 -2.26 0.16
C VAL A 90 5.58 -1.16 1.21
N MET A 91 4.87 -1.41 2.31
CA MET A 91 4.79 -0.47 3.41
C MET A 91 6.15 -0.24 4.08
N LEU A 92 6.90 -1.31 4.36
CA LEU A 92 8.25 -1.20 4.92
C LEU A 92 9.19 -0.41 3.98
N VAL A 93 9.16 -0.72 2.69
CA VAL A 93 9.97 0.01 1.69
C VAL A 93 9.60 1.49 1.63
N THR A 94 8.29 1.80 1.68
CA THR A 94 7.81 3.20 1.66
C THR A 94 8.25 3.95 2.90
N MET A 95 8.21 3.31 4.08
CA MET A 95 8.66 3.92 5.33
C MET A 95 10.14 4.27 5.31
N VAL A 96 10.99 3.32 4.88
CA VAL A 96 12.43 3.57 4.75
C VAL A 96 12.67 4.71 3.75
N PHE A 97 11.97 4.70 2.62
CA PHE A 97 12.06 5.76 1.62
C PHE A 97 11.67 7.13 2.18
N LEU A 98 10.55 7.21 2.90
CA LEU A 98 10.09 8.46 3.53
C LEU A 98 11.11 8.97 4.53
N TYR A 99 11.61 8.13 5.43
CA TYR A 99 12.62 8.50 6.42
C TYR A 99 13.88 9.10 5.77
N VAL A 100 14.39 8.44 4.71
CA VAL A 100 15.56 8.92 3.97
C VAL A 100 15.29 10.27 3.31
N ILE A 101 14.17 10.40 2.58
CA ILE A 101 13.81 11.65 1.91
C ILE A 101 13.61 12.78 2.90
N THR A 102 12.97 12.52 4.04
CA THR A 102 12.77 13.59 5.02
C THR A 102 14.08 14.03 5.66
N SER A 103 14.95 13.09 6.01
CA SER A 103 16.25 13.40 6.60
C SER A 103 17.10 14.25 5.66
N ILE A 104 16.99 14.01 4.34
CA ILE A 104 17.63 14.83 3.31
C ILE A 104 17.02 16.24 3.25
N VAL A 105 15.68 16.36 3.23
CA VAL A 105 14.99 17.65 3.08
C VAL A 105 15.18 18.55 4.30
N MET A 106 15.12 18.00 5.51
CA MET A 106 15.25 18.77 6.76
C MET A 106 16.72 19.02 7.14
N TRP A 107 17.68 18.46 6.40
CA TRP A 107 19.12 18.45 6.74
C TRP A 107 19.39 17.95 8.18
N THR A 108 18.47 17.20 8.76
CA THR A 108 18.51 16.79 10.16
C THR A 108 17.96 15.38 10.27
N TRP A 109 18.48 14.62 11.23
CA TRP A 109 17.95 13.31 11.53
C TRP A 109 16.67 13.47 12.34
N ILE A 110 15.59 12.87 11.86
CA ILE A 110 14.33 12.83 12.59
C ILE A 110 14.55 12.03 13.88
N PRO A 111 13.97 12.44 15.02
CA PRO A 111 13.97 11.63 16.22
C PRO A 111 13.45 10.22 15.91
N ILE A 112 14.21 9.21 16.35
CA ILE A 112 13.86 7.80 16.15
C ILE A 112 12.48 7.49 16.74
N GLU A 113 12.08 8.19 17.81
CA GLU A 113 10.77 8.08 18.43
C GLU A 113 9.63 8.41 17.45
N ASP A 114 9.69 9.56 16.77
CA ASP A 114 8.67 9.97 15.79
C ASP A 114 8.55 8.97 14.62
N PHE A 115 9.69 8.40 14.21
CA PHE A 115 9.71 7.35 13.20
C PHE A 115 9.00 6.07 13.68
N PHE A 116 9.30 5.59 14.90
CA PHE A 116 8.66 4.38 15.43
C PHE A 116 7.17 4.58 15.72
N VAL A 117 6.77 5.75 16.23
CA VAL A 117 5.35 6.05 16.47
C VAL A 117 4.59 6.13 15.14
N SER A 118 5.11 6.81 14.12
CA SER A 118 4.48 6.85 12.78
C SER A 118 4.43 5.46 12.14
N MET A 119 5.44 4.62 12.36
CA MET A 119 5.45 3.23 11.89
C MET A 119 4.38 2.37 12.57
N GLY A 120 4.34 2.37 13.90
CA GLY A 120 3.38 1.59 14.66
C GLY A 120 1.95 1.97 14.32
N THR A 121 1.67 3.27 14.27
CA THR A 121 0.33 3.80 13.96
C THR A 121 -0.09 3.47 12.53
N ALA A 122 0.77 3.67 11.54
CA ALA A 122 0.46 3.32 10.15
C ALA A 122 0.25 1.80 9.99
N LEU A 123 1.02 0.96 10.69
CA LEU A 123 0.89 -0.50 10.62
C LEU A 123 -0.47 -0.94 11.15
N VAL A 124 -0.87 -0.43 12.32
CA VAL A 124 -2.16 -0.75 12.93
C VAL A 124 -3.32 -0.34 12.01
N ILE A 125 -3.26 0.86 11.41
CA ILE A 125 -4.31 1.35 10.52
C ILE A 125 -4.38 0.51 9.23
N VAL A 126 -3.26 0.30 8.55
CA VAL A 126 -3.23 -0.44 7.28
C VAL A 126 -3.61 -1.90 7.47
N LEU A 127 -3.12 -2.55 8.53
CA LEU A 127 -3.52 -3.92 8.87
C LEU A 127 -5.00 -3.99 9.26
N GLY A 128 -5.49 -3.06 10.09
CA GLY A 128 -6.91 -2.99 10.43
C GLY A 128 -7.79 -2.85 9.19
N VAL A 129 -7.46 -1.92 8.31
CA VAL A 129 -8.18 -1.68 7.05
C VAL A 129 -8.12 -2.91 6.13
N THR A 130 -6.96 -3.55 5.98
CA THR A 130 -6.84 -4.75 5.12
C THR A 130 -7.57 -5.97 5.70
N THR A 131 -7.58 -6.14 7.02
CA THR A 131 -8.33 -7.21 7.68
C THR A 131 -9.84 -7.06 7.55
N LEU A 132 -10.35 -5.85 7.35
CA LEU A 132 -11.77 -5.63 7.07
C LEU A 132 -12.05 -5.72 5.55
N LEU A 133 -11.23 -5.06 4.73
CA LEU A 133 -11.45 -4.96 3.29
C LEU A 133 -11.30 -6.30 2.57
N PHE A 134 -10.29 -7.11 2.89
CA PHE A 134 -10.08 -8.36 2.14
C PHE A 134 -11.20 -9.37 2.36
N PRO A 135 -11.66 -9.66 3.60
CA PRO A 135 -12.81 -10.54 3.79
C PRO A 135 -14.06 -10.01 3.10
N ILE A 136 -14.36 -8.71 3.18
CA ILE A 136 -15.51 -8.11 2.49
C ILE A 136 -15.39 -8.29 0.98
N TYR A 137 -14.23 -7.99 0.40
CA TYR A 137 -13.98 -8.13 -1.04
C TYR A 137 -14.10 -9.59 -1.53
N TYR A 138 -13.58 -10.55 -0.77
CA TYR A 138 -13.64 -11.97 -1.11
C TYR A 138 -15.00 -12.62 -0.78
N TRP A 139 -15.75 -12.09 0.18
CA TRP A 139 -17.08 -12.57 0.57
C TRP A 139 -18.17 -12.06 -0.37
N PHE A 140 -18.12 -10.78 -0.77
CA PHE A 140 -19.08 -10.24 -1.74
C PHE A 140 -19.00 -10.91 -3.10
N GLY A 141 -17.85 -11.53 -3.42
CA GLY A 141 -17.69 -12.31 -4.63
C GLY A 141 -17.85 -11.46 -5.89
N TYR A 142 -17.43 -12.03 -7.01
CA TYR A 142 -17.50 -11.39 -8.32
C TYR A 142 -18.93 -10.94 -8.72
N ASP A 143 -19.94 -11.53 -8.09
CA ASP A 143 -21.34 -11.43 -8.52
C ASP A 143 -21.94 -10.03 -8.27
N LEU A 144 -21.60 -9.32 -7.19
CA LEU A 144 -22.20 -8.00 -6.94
C LEU A 144 -21.60 -6.87 -7.78
N MET A 145 -20.32 -6.95 -8.17
CA MET A 145 -19.68 -5.92 -9.01
C MET A 145 -20.22 -5.93 -10.45
N ARG A 146 -20.69 -7.09 -10.95
CA ARG A 146 -21.34 -7.19 -12.26
C ARG A 146 -22.75 -6.56 -12.29
N TYR A 147 -23.45 -6.53 -11.16
CA TYR A 147 -24.78 -5.92 -11.06
C TYR A 147 -24.77 -4.47 -10.55
N GLY A 148 -23.63 -3.97 -10.07
CA GLY A 148 -23.46 -2.61 -9.55
C GLY A 148 -23.26 -1.50 -10.60
N GLY A 149 -23.08 -1.83 -11.88
CA GLY A 149 -23.19 -0.86 -12.97
C GLY A 149 -22.25 0.34 -12.91
N ILE A 150 -20.94 0.11 -12.71
CA ILE A 150 -19.92 1.12 -13.02
C ILE A 150 -18.96 0.48 -14.03
N ALA A 151 -19.40 0.47 -15.29
CA ALA A 151 -18.59 0.13 -16.46
C ALA A 151 -17.95 1.39 -17.05
#